data_AF-A0A7C2HKJ1-F1
#
_entry.id   AF-A0A7C2HKJ1-F1
#
_cell.length_a   1.000
_cell.length_b   1.000
_cell.length_c   1.000
_cell.angle_alpha   90.00
_cell.angle_beta   90.00
_cell.angle_gamma   90.00
#
_symmetry.space_group_name_H-M   'P 1'
#
loop_
_entity.id
_entity.type
_entity.pdbx_description
1 polymer ?
#
loop_
_entity_poly.entity_id
_entity_poly.type
_entity_poly.pdbx_seq_one_letter_code
_entity_poly.pdbx_strand_id
1 'polypeptide(L)'
;AVISDVPKTMVYALARLVNRRRPGTIPENVFVKPPSAELRPNQKDSDSLPEYDILDPILKAYIEEMKSPAEIAAGLGQPIELVRRIINTVDRNEYKRQQAAPGLKVTTKAFGMGRRYPIAQRFSE
;
A
#
# COMPACT_ATOMS: atom_id res chain seq x y z
N ALA A 1 1.49 -14.84 -1.50
CA ALA A 1 1.18 -14.27 -2.84
C ALA A 1 2.43 -13.64 -3.46
N VAL A 2 2.60 -13.74 -4.79
CA VAL A 2 3.86 -13.39 -5.51
C VAL A 2 4.27 -11.93 -5.38
N ILE A 3 3.31 -11.00 -5.43
CA ILE A 3 3.54 -9.55 -5.40
C ILE A 3 3.09 -8.89 -4.08
N SER A 4 2.99 -9.68 -3.01
CA SER A 4 2.43 -9.23 -1.72
C SER A 4 3.22 -8.12 -1.03
N ASP A 5 4.52 -8.01 -1.32
CA ASP A 5 5.41 -6.99 -0.76
C ASP A 5 5.79 -5.92 -1.78
N VAL A 6 5.09 -5.83 -2.91
CA VAL A 6 5.36 -4.83 -3.96
C VAL A 6 4.35 -3.70 -3.85
N PRO A 7 4.77 -2.45 -3.55
CA PRO A 7 3.88 -1.28 -3.55
C PRO A 7 3.20 -1.09 -4.90
N LYS A 8 1.99 -0.50 -4.91
CA LYS A 8 1.18 -0.45 -6.13
C LYS A 8 1.82 0.39 -7.24
N THR A 9 2.42 1.51 -6.87
CA THR A 9 3.23 2.36 -7.76
C THR A 9 4.39 1.57 -8.39
N MET A 10 5.05 0.71 -7.60
CA MET A 10 6.11 -0.17 -8.09
C MET A 10 5.58 -1.27 -9.03
N VAL A 11 4.40 -1.83 -8.77
CA VAL A 11 3.75 -2.78 -9.70
C VAL A 11 3.57 -2.14 -11.08
N TYR A 12 3.06 -0.89 -11.15
CA TYR A 12 2.90 -0.19 -12.42
C TYR A 12 4.25 0.08 -13.10
N ALA A 13 5.27 0.50 -12.34
CA ALA A 13 6.61 0.71 -12.88
C ALA A 13 7.22 -0.57 -13.45
N LEU A 14 7.10 -1.70 -12.75
CA LEU A 14 7.57 -3.01 -13.20
C LEU A 14 6.80 -3.48 -14.44
N ALA A 15 5.47 -3.30 -14.47
CA ALA A 15 4.65 -3.66 -15.61
C ALA A 15 5.05 -2.86 -16.87
N ARG A 16 5.32 -1.55 -16.73
CA ARG A 16 5.85 -0.73 -17.83
C ARG A 16 7.24 -1.21 -18.26
N LEU A 17 8.11 -1.58 -17.32
CA LEU A 17 9.44 -2.13 -17.62
C LEU A 17 9.35 -3.45 -18.42
N VAL A 18 8.43 -4.33 -18.04
CA VAL A 18 8.16 -5.58 -18.79
C VAL A 18 7.73 -5.27 -20.21
N ASN A 19 6.80 -4.34 -20.41
CA ASN A 19 6.36 -3.94 -21.76
C ASN A 19 7.47 -3.29 -22.59
N ARG A 20 8.42 -2.58 -21.97
CA ARG A 20 9.60 -2.05 -22.69
C ARG A 20 10.51 -3.17 -23.21
N ARG A 21 10.67 -4.25 -22.44
CA ARG A 21 11.50 -5.40 -22.82
C ARG A 21 10.78 -6.35 -23.77
N ARG A 22 9.46 -6.48 -23.61
CA ARG A 22 8.60 -7.35 -24.42
C ARG A 22 7.27 -6.63 -24.71
N PRO A 23 7.21 -5.85 -25.80
CA PRO A 23 6.03 -5.08 -26.17
C PRO A 23 4.77 -5.94 -26.26
N GLY A 24 3.65 -5.40 -25.76
CA GLY A 24 2.34 -6.06 -25.81
C GLY A 24 2.09 -7.17 -24.78
N THR A 25 3.04 -7.43 -23.85
CA THR A 25 2.86 -8.47 -22.81
C THR A 25 1.72 -8.13 -21.85
N ILE A 26 1.66 -6.87 -21.41
CA ILE A 26 0.60 -6.35 -20.53
C ILE A 26 -0.24 -5.36 -21.35
N PRO A 27 -1.54 -5.59 -21.54
CA PRO A 27 -2.39 -4.70 -22.31
C PRO A 27 -2.46 -3.26 -21.76
N GLU A 28 -2.57 -2.26 -22.64
CA GLU A 28 -2.57 -0.84 -22.24
C GLU A 28 -3.76 -0.49 -21.32
N ASN A 29 -4.89 -1.17 -21.51
CA ASN A 29 -6.09 -0.98 -20.68
C ASN A 29 -5.86 -1.27 -19.18
N VAL A 30 -4.87 -2.10 -18.83
CA VAL A 30 -4.50 -2.39 -17.42
C VAL A 30 -3.91 -1.16 -16.74
N PHE A 31 -3.28 -0.26 -17.51
CA PHE A 31 -2.68 0.98 -16.99
C PHE A 31 -3.68 2.13 -16.94
N VAL A 32 -4.64 2.17 -17.87
CA VAL A 32 -5.56 3.30 -18.03
C VAL A 32 -6.87 3.09 -17.28
N LYS A 33 -7.31 1.83 -17.08
CA LYS A 33 -8.50 1.56 -16.27
C LYS A 33 -8.23 2.04 -14.84
N PRO A 34 -9.10 2.89 -14.25
CA PRO A 34 -8.94 3.32 -12.88
C PRO A 34 -8.94 2.10 -11.95
N PRO A 35 -8.11 2.10 -10.88
CA PRO A 35 -8.13 1.04 -9.90
C PRO A 35 -9.52 0.94 -9.28
N SER A 36 -10.07 -0.26 -9.26
CA SER A 36 -11.38 -0.54 -8.68
C SER A 36 -11.34 -1.93 -8.06
N ALA A 37 -11.42 -2.02 -6.74
CA ALA A 37 -11.71 -3.25 -6.01
C ALA A 37 -13.22 -3.44 -6.10
N GLU A 38 -13.64 -3.95 -7.25
CA GLU A 38 -14.99 -4.43 -7.50
C GLU A 38 -15.24 -5.67 -6.64
N LEU A 39 -15.39 -5.48 -5.32
CA LEU A 39 -15.91 -6.50 -4.40
C LEU A 39 -17.44 -6.44 -4.33
N ARG A 40 -18.08 -5.40 -4.90
CA ARG A 40 -19.53 -5.26 -5.12
C ARG A 40 -19.84 -4.39 -6.36
N PRO A 41 -20.99 -4.55 -7.04
CA PRO A 41 -21.41 -3.67 -8.13
C PRO A 41 -21.47 -2.21 -7.64
N ASN A 42 -20.88 -1.28 -8.40
CA ASN A 42 -20.78 0.17 -8.11
C ASN A 42 -19.85 0.58 -6.95
N GLN A 43 -19.04 -0.31 -6.37
CA GLN A 43 -18.03 0.08 -5.38
C GLN A 43 -16.79 0.65 -6.10
N LYS A 44 -16.50 1.94 -5.89
CA LYS A 44 -15.24 2.58 -6.32
C LYS A 44 -14.24 2.56 -5.16
N ASP A 45 -13.00 2.18 -5.40
CA ASP A 45 -11.91 2.26 -4.40
C ASP A 45 -11.67 3.69 -3.90
N SER A 46 -12.02 4.66 -4.75
CA SER A 46 -11.92 6.09 -4.53
C SER A 46 -12.67 6.58 -3.28
N ASP A 47 -13.64 5.81 -2.78
CA ASP A 47 -14.50 6.27 -1.68
C ASP A 47 -13.85 6.12 -0.29
N SER A 48 -12.70 5.44 -0.17
CA SER A 48 -12.11 5.18 1.15
C SER A 48 -10.58 5.33 1.27
N LEU A 49 -9.83 5.23 0.18
CA LEU A 49 -8.38 5.41 0.18
C LEU A 49 -7.96 6.55 -0.77
N PRO A 50 -6.90 7.31 -0.44
CA PRO A 50 -6.33 8.26 -1.38
C PRO A 50 -5.65 7.54 -2.54
N GLU A 51 -5.35 8.29 -3.60
CA GLU A 51 -4.59 7.80 -4.75
C GLU A 51 -3.27 7.15 -4.33
N TYR A 52 -2.84 6.12 -5.07
CA TYR A 52 -1.64 5.35 -4.72
C TYR A 52 -0.35 6.18 -4.69
N ASP A 53 -0.27 7.23 -5.51
CA ASP A 53 0.87 8.16 -5.51
C ASP A 53 0.99 8.95 -4.20
N ILE A 54 -0.11 9.05 -3.43
CA ILE A 54 -0.13 9.64 -2.08
C ILE A 54 0.03 8.54 -1.02
N LEU A 55 -0.67 7.41 -1.21
CA LEU A 55 -0.71 6.32 -0.24
C LEU A 55 0.65 5.63 -0.07
N ASP A 56 1.30 5.26 -1.17
CA ASP A 56 2.53 4.45 -1.14
C ASP A 56 3.69 5.16 -0.43
N PRO A 57 3.96 6.48 -0.66
CA PRO A 57 4.96 7.22 0.10
C PRO A 57 4.67 7.26 1.61
N ILE A 58 3.40 7.44 2.01
CA ILE A 58 3.00 7.43 3.42
C ILE A 58 3.27 6.05 4.04
N LEU A 59 2.87 4.98 3.35
CA LEU A 59 3.11 3.60 3.81
C LEU A 59 4.60 3.31 3.95
N LYS A 60 5.42 3.69 2.97
CA LYS A 60 6.87 3.53 3.03
C LYS A 60 7.46 4.26 4.24
N ALA A 61 7.12 5.53 4.42
CA ALA A 61 7.63 6.34 5.51
C ALA A 61 7.24 5.77 6.89
N TYR A 62 6.02 5.26 7.02
CA TYR A 62 5.53 4.67 8.26
C TYR A 62 6.13 3.27 8.54
N ILE A 63 6.13 2.38 7.56
CA ILE A 63 6.48 0.97 7.76
C ILE A 63 7.98 0.73 7.63
N GLU A 64 8.61 1.28 6.60
CA GLU A 64 10.03 1.06 6.34
C GLU A 64 10.89 2.02 7.17
N GLU A 65 10.56 3.31 7.12
CA GLU A 65 11.37 4.39 7.71
C GLU A 65 11.02 4.67 9.19
N MET A 66 9.93 4.11 9.72
CA MET A 66 9.47 4.28 11.12
C MET A 66 9.27 5.73 11.55
N LYS A 67 8.85 6.59 10.61
CA LYS A 67 8.55 7.99 10.91
C LYS A 67 7.21 8.12 11.63
N SER A 68 7.12 9.09 12.54
CA SER A 68 5.87 9.46 13.21
C SER A 68 4.90 10.13 12.22
N PRO A 69 3.58 10.14 12.50
CA PRO A 69 2.59 10.80 11.65
C PRO A 69 2.92 12.27 11.37
N ALA A 70 3.47 12.99 12.37
CA ALA A 70 3.86 14.39 12.23
C ALA A 70 5.02 14.58 11.26
N GLU A 71 6.05 13.74 11.34
CA GLU A 71 7.20 13.76 10.41
C GLU A 71 6.77 13.40 8.99
N ILE A 72 5.86 12.43 8.84
CA ILE A 72 5.33 12.01 7.54
C ILE A 72 4.51 13.15 6.92
N ALA A 73 3.59 13.74 7.69
CA ALA A 73 2.75 14.85 7.23
C ALA A 73 3.60 16.04 6.77
N ALA A 74 4.58 16.46 7.58
CA ALA A 74 5.48 17.55 7.24
C ALA A 74 6.38 17.22 6.04
N GLY A 75 6.96 16.02 6.00
CA GLY A 75 7.90 15.61 4.96
C GLY A 75 7.27 15.38 3.58
N LEU A 76 5.99 14.97 3.55
CA LEU A 76 5.25 14.71 2.31
C LEU A 76 4.28 15.84 1.93
N GLY A 77 4.14 16.87 2.77
CA GLY A 77 3.18 17.97 2.57
C GLY A 77 1.72 17.50 2.59
N GLN A 78 1.41 16.50 3.41
CA GLN A 78 0.09 15.89 3.51
C GLN A 78 -0.64 16.33 4.79
N PRO A 79 -1.98 16.43 4.79
CA PRO A 79 -2.74 16.70 6.01
C PRO A 79 -2.49 15.62 7.07
N ILE A 80 -2.25 16.03 8.32
CA ILE A 80 -1.96 15.10 9.42
C ILE A 80 -3.12 14.13 9.67
N GLU A 81 -4.35 14.59 9.47
CA GLU A 81 -5.58 13.82 9.59
C GLU A 81 -5.64 12.69 8.57
N LEU A 82 -5.19 12.95 7.33
CA LEU A 82 -5.09 11.94 6.28
C LEU A 82 -4.05 10.88 6.65
N VAL A 83 -2.87 11.31 7.07
CA VAL A 83 -1.77 10.42 7.49
C VAL A 83 -2.21 9.52 8.64
N ARG A 84 -2.80 10.10 9.71
CA ARG A 84 -3.36 9.34 10.84
C ARG A 84 -4.44 8.35 10.40
N ARG A 85 -5.35 8.74 9.50
CA ARG A 85 -6.41 7.85 9.00
C ARG A 85 -5.82 6.60 8.32
N ILE A 86 -4.78 6.80 7.51
CA ILE A 86 -4.08 5.71 6.81
C ILE A 86 -3.37 4.81 7.82
N ILE A 87 -2.60 5.38 8.75
CA ILE A 87 -1.87 4.62 9.78
C ILE A 87 -2.83 3.80 10.64
N ASN A 88 -3.92 4.40 11.11
CA ASN A 88 -4.96 3.70 11.88
C ASN A 88 -5.61 2.57 11.07
N THR A 89 -5.79 2.77 9.76
CA THR A 89 -6.28 1.72 8.86
C THR A 89 -5.26 0.59 8.72
N VAL A 90 -3.97 0.91 8.60
CA VAL A 90 -2.90 -0.09 8.59
C VAL A 90 -3.00 -0.92 9.87
N ASP A 91 -2.96 -0.30 11.05
CA ASP A 91 -2.92 -1.00 12.33
C ASP A 91 -4.16 -1.87 12.58
N ARG A 92 -5.36 -1.35 12.32
CA ARG A 92 -6.61 -2.12 12.49
C ARG A 92 -6.70 -3.34 11.60
N ASN A 93 -5.97 -3.38 10.49
CA ASN A 93 -5.97 -4.50 9.55
C ASN A 93 -4.82 -5.51 9.80
N GLU A 94 -4.12 -5.44 10.95
CA GLU A 94 -3.05 -6.40 11.30
C GLU A 94 -3.56 -7.85 11.31
N TYR A 95 -4.79 -8.09 11.76
CA TYR A 95 -5.39 -9.44 11.75
C TYR A 95 -5.44 -10.06 10.34
N LYS A 96 -5.71 -9.26 9.30
CA LYS A 96 -5.74 -9.73 7.91
C LYS A 96 -4.35 -10.14 7.43
N ARG A 97 -3.31 -9.42 7.90
CA ARG A 97 -1.91 -9.70 7.54
C ARG A 97 -1.41 -11.00 8.17
N GLN A 98 -1.79 -11.28 9.40
CA GLN A 98 -1.41 -12.52 10.09
C GLN A 98 -2.03 -13.78 9.43
N GLN A 99 -3.16 -13.62 8.75
CA GLN A 99 -3.83 -14.69 7.99
C GLN A 99 -3.36 -14.79 6.53
N ALA A 100 -2.49 -13.88 6.07
CA ALA A 100 -2.07 -13.82 4.68
C ALA A 100 -1.14 -15.00 4.31
N ALA A 101 -1.31 -15.53 3.10
CA ALA A 101 -0.42 -16.56 2.58
C ALA A 101 1.03 -16.04 2.46
N PRO A 102 2.05 -16.91 2.62
CA PRO A 102 3.45 -16.53 2.51
C PRO A 102 3.77 -15.75 1.23
N GLY A 103 4.63 -14.74 1.37
CA GLY A 103 4.99 -13.79 0.31
C GLY A 103 6.49 -13.70 0.09
N LEU A 104 6.89 -13.25 -1.11
CA LEU A 104 8.28 -12.88 -1.38
C LEU A 104 8.56 -11.51 -0.77
N LYS A 105 9.69 -11.36 -0.08
CA LYS A 105 10.15 -10.08 0.46
C LYS A 105 11.01 -9.37 -0.58
N VAL A 106 10.64 -8.14 -0.94
CA VAL A 106 11.38 -7.26 -1.84
C VAL A 106 11.72 -5.91 -1.21
N THR A 107 11.03 -5.50 -0.15
CA THR A 107 11.29 -4.27 0.60
C THR A 107 12.20 -4.51 1.81
N THR A 108 12.68 -3.43 2.43
CA THR A 108 13.54 -3.53 3.62
C THR A 108 12.78 -4.09 4.82
N LYS A 109 11.51 -3.67 4.98
CA LYS A 109 10.56 -4.15 5.99
C LYS A 109 9.25 -4.59 5.35
N ALA A 110 9.21 -5.88 5.00
CA ALA A 110 8.01 -6.50 4.48
C ALA A 110 6.92 -6.69 5.54
N PHE A 111 5.67 -6.61 5.11
CA PHE A 111 4.54 -7.08 5.90
C PHE A 111 4.68 -8.59 6.21
N GLY A 112 4.43 -8.99 7.46
CA GLY A 112 4.64 -10.37 7.95
C GLY A 112 5.86 -10.47 8.86
N MET A 113 6.87 -11.27 8.50
CA MET A 113 8.05 -11.45 9.36
C MET A 113 8.83 -10.15 9.66
N GLY A 114 8.74 -9.14 8.79
CA GLY A 114 9.43 -7.87 8.95
C GLY A 114 8.74 -6.85 9.87
N ARG A 115 7.46 -7.06 10.22
CA ARG A 115 6.67 -6.16 11.07
C ARG A 115 5.75 -6.99 11.98
N ARG A 116 6.07 -7.07 13.27
CA ARG A 116 5.26 -7.78 14.27
C ARG A 116 4.57 -6.77 15.19
N TYR A 117 3.27 -6.59 14.99
CA TYR A 117 2.42 -5.76 15.84
C TYR A 117 1.34 -6.62 16.50
N PRO A 118 0.92 -6.29 17.73
CA PRO A 118 -0.17 -7.00 18.39
C PRO A 118 -1.48 -6.84 17.61
N ILE A 119 -2.23 -7.93 17.44
CA ILE A 119 -3.55 -7.90 16.81
C ILE A 119 -4.57 -7.18 17.71
N ALA A 120 -4.57 -7.53 19.00
CA ALA A 120 -5.42 -6.90 20.00
C ALA A 120 -4.67 -5.74 20.65
N GLN A 121 -4.88 -4.54 20.14
CA GLN A 121 -4.30 -3.30 20.68
C GLN A 121 -5.31 -2.14 20.59
N ARG A 122 -5.21 -1.18 21.53
CA ARG A 122 -6.05 0.02 21.61
C ARG A 122 -5.21 1.31 21.61
N PHE A 123 -4.00 1.23 21.07
CA PHE A 123 -3.15 2.38 20.83
C PHE A 123 -3.73 3.20 19.67
N SER A 124 -3.82 4.52 19.87
CA SER A 124 -4.25 5.47 18.85
C SER A 124 -3.28 6.65 18.85
N GLU A 125 -2.79 7.01 17.67
CA GLU A 125 -1.82 8.08 17.44
C GLU A 125 -2.45 9.36 16.86
#